data_AF-A0A424SVD0-F1
#
_entry.id   AF-A0A424SVD0-F1
#
_cell.length_a   1.000
_cell.length_b   1.000
_cell.length_c   1.000
_cell.angle_alpha   90.00
_cell.angle_beta   90.00
_cell.angle_gamma   90.00
#
_symmetry.space_group_name_H-M   'P 1'
#
loop_
_entity.id
_entity.type
_entity.pdbx_description
1 polymer ?
#
loop_
_entity_poly.entity_id
_entity_poly.type
_entity_poly.pdbx_seq_one_letter_code
_entity_poly.pdbx_strand_id
1 'polypeptide(L)'
;MAVVLQTLVDSDFEHVVKITTTGTNSAATVVDASGLAGHDSGPKLSIVACQWSVGSQTDLLFDATSNVVALSLNGNGAYNTSQSLPTIKNNAGSGVTGDVLLTNSSASVGFIILKLKKTDGYDNLS
;
A
#
# COMPACT_ATOMS: atom_id res chain seq x y z
N MET A 1 -11.03 -15.69 1.93
CA MET A 1 -10.01 -14.69 1.59
C MET A 1 -10.34 -13.44 2.39
N ALA A 2 -9.48 -13.02 3.32
CA ALA A 2 -9.78 -11.91 4.22
C ALA A 2 -9.52 -10.52 3.59
N VAL A 3 -8.83 -10.50 2.44
CA VAL A 3 -8.68 -9.35 1.53
C VAL A 3 -9.16 -9.69 0.13
N VAL A 4 -9.73 -8.72 -0.58
CA VAL A 4 -10.02 -8.77 -2.03
C VAL A 4 -9.42 -7.53 -2.66
N LEU A 5 -8.63 -7.71 -3.72
CA LEU A 5 -7.92 -6.63 -4.41
C LEU A 5 -8.59 -6.34 -5.75
N GLN A 6 -8.73 -5.07 -6.07
CA GLN A 6 -9.14 -4.58 -7.37
C GLN A 6 -8.15 -3.51 -7.82
N THR A 7 -7.32 -3.82 -8.81
CA THR A 7 -6.47 -2.83 -9.47
C THR A 7 -7.34 -1.85 -10.23
N LEU A 8 -7.17 -0.56 -9.93
CA LEU A 8 -7.85 0.54 -10.61
C LEU A 8 -6.94 1.19 -11.65
N VAL A 9 -5.64 1.28 -11.34
CA VAL A 9 -4.59 1.82 -12.22
C VAL A 9 -3.32 1.01 -12.02
N ASP A 10 -2.65 0.66 -13.11
CA ASP A 10 -1.24 0.28 -13.14
C ASP A 10 -0.65 0.85 -14.43
N SER A 11 0.06 1.97 -14.29
CA SER A 11 0.73 2.68 -15.37
C SER A 11 2.21 2.86 -15.04
N ASP A 12 3.00 3.41 -15.95
CA ASP A 12 4.45 3.59 -15.79
C ASP A 12 4.84 4.36 -14.50
N PHE A 13 3.96 5.25 -14.02
CA PHE A 13 4.25 6.11 -12.87
C PHE A 13 3.38 5.84 -11.64
N GLU A 14 2.22 5.22 -11.81
CA GLU A 14 1.19 5.15 -10.77
C GLU A 14 0.58 3.77 -10.65
N HIS A 15 0.34 3.37 -9.41
CA HIS A 15 -0.48 2.21 -9.09
C HIS A 15 -1.60 2.62 -8.12
N VAL A 16 -2.83 2.25 -8.43
CA VAL A 16 -3.99 2.47 -7.56
C VAL A 16 -4.72 1.15 -7.37
N VAL A 17 -4.91 0.77 -6.11
CA VAL A 17 -5.62 -0.46 -5.74
C VAL A 17 -6.74 -0.14 -4.75
N LYS A 18 -7.89 -0.77 -4.96
CA LYS A 18 -8.93 -0.87 -3.94
C LYS A 18 -8.79 -2.22 -3.22
N ILE A 19 -8.68 -2.15 -1.91
CA ILE A 19 -8.53 -3.28 -1.00
C ILE A 19 -9.84 -3.38 -0.23
N THR A 20 -10.50 -4.53 -0.25
CA THR A 20 -11.67 -4.81 0.58
C THR A 20 -11.28 -5.80 1.66
N THR A 21 -11.43 -5.45 2.93
CA THR A 21 -11.15 -6.32 4.07
C THR A 21 -12.45 -6.92 4.60
N THR A 22 -12.45 -8.19 4.98
CA THR A 22 -13.65 -8.90 5.47
C THR A 22 -13.42 -9.65 6.79
N GLY A 23 -12.24 -9.51 7.41
CA GLY A 23 -11.86 -10.27 8.59
C GLY A 23 -10.52 -9.84 9.18
N THR A 24 -9.90 -10.72 9.95
CA THR A 24 -8.55 -10.54 10.53
C THR A 24 -7.49 -10.87 9.47
N ASN A 25 -6.46 -10.02 9.35
CA ASN A 25 -5.35 -10.25 8.42
C ASN A 25 -4.02 -10.18 9.16
N SER A 26 -3.06 -11.01 8.73
CA SER A 26 -1.69 -11.01 9.22
C SER A 26 -0.76 -10.89 8.03
N ALA A 27 -0.15 -9.69 7.89
CA ALA A 27 0.83 -9.38 6.84
C ALA A 27 0.38 -9.79 5.42
N ALA A 28 -0.90 -9.53 5.08
CA ALA A 28 -1.43 -9.88 3.76
C ALA A 28 -0.87 -8.93 2.70
N THR A 29 -0.22 -9.45 1.65
CA THR A 29 0.25 -8.64 0.52
C THR A 29 -0.93 -8.01 -0.21
N VAL A 30 -0.98 -6.68 -0.22
CA VAL A 30 -2.03 -5.90 -0.92
C VAL A 30 -1.50 -5.17 -2.15
N VAL A 31 -0.17 -5.03 -2.25
CA VAL A 31 0.55 -4.62 -3.46
C VAL A 31 1.82 -5.45 -3.56
N ASP A 32 1.97 -6.18 -4.67
CA ASP A 32 3.22 -6.84 -5.09
C ASP A 32 3.90 -5.92 -6.09
N ALA A 33 4.98 -5.25 -5.66
CA ALA A 33 5.69 -4.26 -6.44
C ALA A 33 6.42 -4.87 -7.64
N SER A 34 6.88 -6.12 -7.50
CA SER A 34 7.57 -6.85 -8.56
C SER A 34 6.64 -7.35 -9.67
N GLY A 35 5.33 -7.44 -9.36
CA GLY A 35 4.29 -7.80 -10.31
C GLY A 35 3.71 -6.62 -11.11
N LEU A 36 4.11 -5.38 -10.83
CA LEU A 36 3.55 -4.19 -11.49
C LEU A 36 4.20 -3.90 -12.84
N ALA A 37 3.45 -3.21 -13.70
CA ALA A 37 3.92 -2.81 -15.03
C ALA A 37 5.24 -2.02 -14.97
N GLY A 38 6.14 -2.28 -15.92
CA GLY A 38 7.43 -1.60 -16.00
C GLY A 38 8.44 -2.01 -14.92
N HIS A 39 8.18 -3.05 -14.13
CA HIS A 39 9.16 -3.55 -13.15
C HIS A 39 10.50 -3.91 -13.81
N ASP A 40 11.60 -3.46 -13.19
CA ASP A 40 12.96 -3.87 -13.52
C ASP A 40 13.63 -4.56 -12.32
N SER A 41 14.32 -3.79 -11.47
CA SER A 41 15.11 -4.33 -10.37
C SER A 41 15.01 -3.46 -9.12
N GLY A 42 14.71 -4.08 -7.97
CA GLY A 42 14.60 -3.41 -6.68
C GLY A 42 13.48 -2.37 -6.62
N PRO A 43 12.22 -2.72 -6.94
CA PRO A 43 11.15 -1.76 -7.06
C PRO A 43 10.88 -1.05 -5.73
N LYS A 44 10.58 0.25 -5.78
CA LYS A 44 10.08 1.01 -4.63
C LYS A 44 8.91 1.88 -5.02
N LEU A 45 7.92 1.87 -4.14
CA LEU A 45 6.72 2.68 -4.23
C LEU A 45 6.68 3.70 -3.09
N SER A 46 6.02 4.84 -3.31
CA SER A 46 5.69 5.79 -2.25
C SER A 46 4.18 6.02 -2.20
N ILE A 47 3.60 6.11 -1.00
CA ILE A 47 2.17 6.37 -0.83
C ILE A 47 1.91 7.84 -1.13
N VAL A 48 1.06 8.08 -2.13
CA VAL A 48 0.65 9.42 -2.56
C VAL A 48 -0.61 9.84 -1.84
N ALA A 49 -1.61 8.99 -1.80
CA ALA A 49 -2.89 9.25 -1.15
C ALA A 49 -3.51 7.93 -0.67
N CYS A 50 -4.36 8.02 0.34
CA CYS A 50 -5.10 6.88 0.88
C CYS A 50 -6.48 7.35 1.35
N GLN A 51 -7.53 6.60 1.05
CA GLN A 51 -8.86 6.81 1.61
C GLN A 51 -9.38 5.49 2.16
N TRP A 52 -9.98 5.51 3.35
CA TRP A 52 -10.39 4.27 4.01
C TRP A 52 -11.67 4.40 4.81
N SER A 53 -12.28 3.23 4.99
CA SER A 53 -13.30 2.93 6.00
C SER A 53 -12.97 1.55 6.54
N VAL A 54 -12.61 1.44 7.81
CA VAL A 54 -12.17 0.18 8.44
C VAL A 54 -12.87 -0.04 9.78
N GLY A 55 -13.25 -1.28 10.06
CA GLY A 55 -13.96 -1.66 11.29
C GLY A 55 -13.06 -1.80 12.52
N SER A 56 -11.75 -2.01 12.32
CA SER A 56 -10.73 -2.09 13.38
C SER A 56 -9.45 -1.41 12.90
N GLN A 57 -8.54 -1.08 13.82
CA GLN A 57 -7.22 -0.56 13.44
C GLN A 57 -6.57 -1.51 12.43
N THR A 58 -6.18 -0.94 11.29
CA THR A 58 -5.60 -1.65 10.16
C THR A 58 -4.34 -0.92 9.73
N ASP A 59 -3.20 -1.59 9.80
CA ASP A 59 -1.91 -1.01 9.45
C ASP A 59 -1.52 -1.42 8.03
N LEU A 60 -1.09 -0.44 7.23
CA LEU A 60 -0.35 -0.67 5.99
C LEU A 60 1.13 -0.68 6.30
N LEU A 61 1.84 -1.69 5.81
CA LEU A 61 3.24 -1.93 6.11
C LEU A 61 4.06 -1.86 4.82
N PHE A 62 5.24 -1.26 4.88
CA PHE A 62 6.28 -1.49 3.88
C PHE A 62 7.01 -2.79 4.21
N ASP A 63 7.06 -3.69 3.24
CA ASP A 63 7.68 -5.00 3.40
C ASP A 63 9.21 -4.92 3.35
N ALA A 64 9.84 -5.60 4.31
CA ALA A 64 11.27 -5.80 4.42
C ALA A 64 11.57 -6.96 5.39
N THR A 65 12.86 -7.23 5.66
CA THR A 65 13.24 -8.21 6.70
C THR A 65 12.54 -7.93 8.03
N SER A 66 12.40 -6.64 8.37
CA SER A 66 11.52 -6.15 9.44
C SER A 66 10.60 -5.08 8.87
N ASN A 67 9.31 -5.42 8.79
CA ASN A 67 8.29 -4.54 8.23
C ASN A 67 8.18 -3.21 8.99
N VAL A 68 7.93 -2.13 8.26
CA VAL A 68 7.75 -0.79 8.82
C VAL A 68 6.30 -0.36 8.62
N VAL A 69 5.65 0.11 9.68
CA VAL A 69 4.30 0.69 9.58
C VAL A 69 4.36 1.99 8.78
N ALA A 70 3.69 2.03 7.63
CA ALA A 70 3.58 3.21 6.79
C ALA A 70 2.41 4.11 7.23
N LEU A 71 1.25 3.50 7.50
CA LEU A 71 0.03 4.17 7.95
C LEU A 71 -0.76 3.25 8.89
N SER A 72 -1.25 3.82 10.00
CA SER A 72 -2.25 3.17 10.86
C SER A 72 -3.62 3.79 10.62
N LEU A 73 -4.55 2.98 10.11
CA LEU A 73 -5.87 3.40 9.70
C LEU A 73 -6.89 3.04 10.78
N ASN A 74 -7.74 3.99 11.17
CA ASN A 74 -8.82 3.76 12.13
C ASN A 74 -10.09 4.48 11.68
N GLY A 75 -11.25 3.84 11.88
CA GLY A 75 -12.55 4.40 11.51
C GLY A 75 -12.62 4.76 10.03
N ASN A 76 -12.98 6.02 9.75
CA ASN A 76 -13.03 6.56 8.39
C ASN A 76 -12.06 7.72 8.27
N GLY A 77 -11.36 7.80 7.14
CA GLY A 77 -10.42 8.90 6.95
C GLY A 77 -9.83 8.94 5.56
N ALA A 78 -8.99 9.94 5.36
CA ALA A 78 -8.22 10.11 4.16
C ALA A 78 -6.89 10.79 4.47
N TYR A 79 -5.89 10.47 3.66
CA TYR A 79 -4.59 11.11 3.60
C TYR A 79 -4.39 11.61 2.17
N ASN A 80 -4.13 12.91 2.05
CA ASN A 80 -3.73 13.58 0.82
C ASN A 80 -4.74 13.46 -0.35
N THR A 81 -6.04 13.39 -0.04
CA THR A 81 -7.11 13.41 -1.06
C THR A 81 -7.63 14.81 -1.35
N SER A 82 -7.54 15.71 -0.37
CA SER A 82 -7.86 17.14 -0.50
C SER A 82 -6.75 18.04 0.04
N GLN A 83 -5.73 17.45 0.67
CA GLN A 83 -4.55 18.16 1.16
C GLN A 83 -3.44 18.14 0.11
N SER A 84 -2.38 18.91 0.36
CA SER A 84 -1.14 18.90 -0.43
C SER A 84 0.05 18.54 0.46
N LEU A 85 -0.02 17.35 1.06
CA LEU A 85 1.03 16.80 1.91
C LEU A 85 2.12 16.11 1.07
N PRO A 86 3.37 16.09 1.53
CA PRO A 86 4.42 15.27 0.93
C PRO A 86 4.05 13.79 0.96
N THR A 87 4.40 13.05 -0.09
CA THR A 87 4.20 11.60 -0.19
C THR A 87 4.98 10.84 0.89
N ILE A 88 4.42 9.76 1.43
CA ILE A 88 5.13 8.86 2.36
C ILE A 88 6.03 7.94 1.55
N LYS A 89 7.34 8.17 1.62
CA LYS A 89 8.34 7.34 0.95
C LYS A 89 8.49 6.00 1.69
N ASN A 90 8.66 4.92 0.95
CA ASN A 90 9.07 3.65 1.55
C ASN A 90 10.46 3.83 2.17
N ASN A 91 10.50 3.77 3.50
CA ASN A 91 11.70 3.94 4.32
C ASN A 91 12.09 2.61 5.00
N ALA A 92 11.60 1.48 4.51
CA ALA A 92 11.98 0.18 5.03
C ALA A 92 13.47 -0.09 4.78
N GLY A 93 14.08 -0.82 5.72
CA GLY A 93 15.52 -1.04 5.76
C GLY A 93 16.00 -2.19 4.87
N SER A 94 16.89 -3.02 5.43
CA SER A 94 17.45 -4.17 4.71
C SER A 94 16.37 -5.16 4.25
N GLY A 95 16.51 -5.66 3.02
CA GLY A 95 15.57 -6.62 2.43
C GLY A 95 14.25 -6.00 1.98
N VAL A 96 14.18 -4.68 1.79
CA VAL A 96 13.00 -4.02 1.21
C VAL A 96 12.66 -4.63 -0.16
N THR A 97 11.40 -5.00 -0.34
CA THR A 97 10.88 -5.59 -1.59
C THR A 97 10.12 -4.60 -2.45
N GLY A 98 9.65 -3.51 -1.84
CA GLY A 98 8.75 -2.53 -2.47
C GLY A 98 7.28 -2.82 -2.20
N ASP A 99 6.95 -4.02 -1.72
CA ASP A 99 5.59 -4.47 -1.46
C ASP A 99 4.92 -3.68 -0.34
N VAL A 100 3.59 -3.68 -0.39
CA VAL A 100 2.75 -3.16 0.68
C VAL A 100 1.94 -4.30 1.26
N LEU A 101 2.03 -4.47 2.58
CA LEU A 101 1.25 -5.45 3.32
C LEU A 101 0.16 -4.78 4.16
N LEU A 102 -0.81 -5.57 4.59
CA LEU A 102 -1.90 -5.16 5.47
C LEU A 102 -1.99 -6.09 6.67
N THR A 103 -2.11 -5.51 7.86
CA THR A 103 -2.35 -6.27 9.10
C THR A 103 -3.44 -5.62 9.95
N ASN A 104 -4.25 -6.44 10.63
CA ASN A 104 -5.21 -5.99 11.61
C ASN A 104 -5.45 -7.10 12.65
N SER A 105 -5.24 -6.79 13.93
CA SER A 105 -5.30 -7.77 15.02
C SER A 105 -6.71 -8.22 15.39
N SER A 106 -7.73 -7.47 14.97
CA SER A 106 -9.15 -7.77 15.13
C SER A 106 -9.85 -7.71 13.79
N ALA A 107 -10.96 -8.42 13.63
CA ALA A 107 -11.71 -8.45 12.37
C ALA A 107 -12.06 -7.01 11.91
N SER A 108 -11.63 -6.67 10.71
CA SER A 108 -11.84 -5.35 10.11
C SER A 108 -12.59 -5.53 8.80
N VAL A 109 -13.85 -5.10 8.77
CA VAL A 109 -14.65 -5.08 7.54
C VAL A 109 -14.63 -3.67 6.98
N GLY A 110 -14.37 -3.53 5.69
CA GLY A 110 -14.34 -2.21 5.06
C GLY A 110 -13.54 -2.16 3.76
N PHE A 111 -13.06 -0.98 3.40
CA PHE A 111 -12.25 -0.76 2.22
C PHE A 111 -11.13 0.26 2.43
N ILE A 112 -10.10 0.14 1.60
CA ILE A 112 -9.01 1.10 1.47
C ILE A 112 -8.80 1.33 -0.02
N ILE A 113 -8.68 2.59 -0.46
CA ILE A 113 -8.18 2.96 -1.78
C ILE A 113 -6.80 3.55 -1.58
N LEU A 114 -5.79 2.88 -2.11
CA LEU A 114 -4.39 3.25 -1.96
C LEU A 114 -3.83 3.69 -3.31
N LYS A 115 -3.32 4.93 -3.37
CA LYS A 115 -2.62 5.48 -4.53
C LYS A 115 -1.13 5.56 -4.23
N LEU A 116 -0.34 4.94 -5.08
CA LEU A 116 1.11 4.83 -4.98
C LEU A 116 1.76 5.40 -6.23
N LYS A 117 2.94 6.00 -6.07
CA LYS A 117 3.82 6.36 -7.19
C LYS A 117 4.99 5.39 -7.24
N LYS A 118 5.38 5.01 -8.45
CA LYS A 118 6.63 4.30 -8.76
C LYS A 118 7.79 5.26 -8.58
N THR A 119 8.80 4.87 -7.81
CA THR A 119 9.91 5.77 -7.43
C THR A 119 11.30 5.24 -7.70
N ASP A 120 11.46 3.92 -7.81
CA ASP A 120 12.74 3.25 -8.05
C ASP A 120 12.44 1.86 -8.62
N GLY A 121 13.36 1.29 -9.41
CA GLY A 121 13.24 -0.07 -9.93
C GLY A 121 12.10 -0.31 -10.93
N TYR A 122 11.69 0.74 -11.66
CA TYR A 122 10.80 0.64 -12.81
C TYR A 122 11.43 1.31 -14.02
N ASP A 123 11.10 0.82 -15.22
CA ASP A 123 11.43 1.47 -16.47
C ASP A 123 10.78 2.86 -16.57
N ASN A 124 11.31 3.70 -17.46
CA ASN A 124 10.75 5.03 -17.78
C ASN A 124 10.69 6.05 -16.61
N LEU A 125 11.34 5.77 -15.48
CA LEU A 125 11.47 6.71 -14.34
C LEU A 125 12.60 7.76 -14.50
N SER A 126 13.17 7.91 -15.71
CA SER A 126 14.30 8.81 -16.02
C SER A 126 13.94 10.29 -15.98
#